data_AF-A0A2S4VB01-F1
#
_entry.id   AF-A0A2S4VB01-F1
#
_cell.length_a   1.000
_cell.length_b   1.000
_cell.length_c   1.000
_cell.angle_alpha   90.00
_cell.angle_beta   90.00
_cell.angle_gamma   90.00
#
_symmetry.space_group_name_H-M   'P 1'
#
loop_
_entity.id
_entity.type
_entity.pdbx_description
1 polymer ?
#
loop_
_entity_poly.entity_id
_entity_poly.type
_entity_poly.pdbx_seq_one_letter_code
_entity_poly.pdbx_strand_id
1 'polypeptide(L)'
;MQRKHVERVDFKFFLEHSLSELLRLSRINFSETFQVIVHLKVIQTYIESLLRYGLPAHYCTIMIKPEPKNLKKILHQLSSFYNSLESNNTNGSTKTNKNKLDKQINDSDEVIGGEYASVLEREVFDFVLFEILDPKRNSKDHS
;
A
#
# COMPACT_ATOMS: atom_id res chain seq x y z
N MET A 1 55.16 25.37 7.37
CA MET A 1 54.13 24.40 7.81
C MET A 1 52.78 25.03 8.19
N GLN A 2 52.73 26.24 8.76
CA GLN A 2 51.47 26.82 9.28
C GLN A 2 50.43 27.23 8.22
N ARG A 3 50.83 27.71 7.04
CA ARG A 3 49.87 28.11 5.97
C ARG A 3 48.98 26.96 5.46
N LYS A 4 49.55 25.75 5.31
CA LYS A 4 48.79 24.55 4.91
C LYS A 4 47.79 24.09 5.98
N HIS A 5 48.01 24.46 7.25
CA HIS A 5 47.08 24.11 8.33
C HIS A 5 45.87 25.05 8.32
N VAL A 6 46.09 26.35 8.12
CA VAL A 6 45.02 27.35 8.04
C VAL A 6 44.07 27.06 6.87
N GLU A 7 44.62 26.81 5.67
CA GLU A 7 43.82 26.49 4.48
C GLU A 7 42.97 25.21 4.65
N ARG A 8 43.50 24.20 5.37
CA ARG A 8 42.73 22.98 5.69
C ARG A 8 41.60 23.24 6.67
N VAL A 9 41.80 24.13 7.64
CA VAL A 9 40.76 24.49 8.63
C VAL A 9 39.66 25.30 7.94
N ASP A 10 40.01 26.26 7.10
CA ASP A 10 39.05 27.07 6.34
C ASP A 10 38.25 26.20 5.36
N PHE A 11 38.92 25.28 4.65
CA PHE A 11 38.25 24.34 3.76
C PHE A 11 37.30 23.39 4.51
N LYS A 12 37.71 22.88 5.69
CA LYS A 12 36.85 22.05 6.52
C LYS A 12 35.62 22.83 7.00
N PHE A 13 35.80 24.07 7.43
CA PHE A 13 34.68 24.93 7.85
C PHE A 13 33.69 25.19 6.71
N PHE A 14 34.19 25.45 5.49
CA PHE A 14 33.35 25.63 4.31
C PHE A 14 32.56 24.36 3.93
N LEU A 15 33.20 23.20 4.00
CA LEU A 15 32.52 21.92 3.77
C LEU A 15 31.42 21.68 4.81
N GLU A 16 31.72 21.80 6.11
CA GLU A 16 30.72 21.59 7.16
C GLU A 16 29.51 22.52 6.99
N HIS A 17 29.75 23.79 6.62
CA HIS A 17 28.68 24.74 6.37
C HIS A 17 27.83 24.38 5.15
N SER A 18 28.45 24.08 3.99
CA SER A 18 27.72 23.73 2.76
C SER A 18 26.93 22.42 2.89
N LEU A 19 27.49 21.44 3.60
CA LEU A 19 26.83 20.16 3.89
C LEU A 19 25.62 20.38 4.81
N SER A 20 25.74 21.23 5.83
CA SER A 20 24.63 21.56 6.74
C SER A 20 23.46 22.24 6.01
N GLU A 21 23.76 23.18 5.13
CA GLU A 21 22.74 23.86 4.31
C GLU A 21 22.05 22.88 3.34
N LEU A 22 22.82 22.00 2.69
CA LEU A 22 22.26 20.98 1.81
C LEU A 22 21.35 20.00 2.55
N LEU A 23 21.74 19.57 3.75
CA LEU A 23 20.92 18.68 4.58
C LEU A 23 19.62 19.38 5.02
N ARG A 24 19.68 20.67 5.37
CA ARG A 24 18.47 21.45 5.70
C ARG A 24 17.51 21.50 4.53
N LEU A 25 18.00 21.85 3.34
CA LEU A 25 17.18 21.95 2.14
C LEU A 25 16.60 20.59 1.73
N SER A 26 17.43 19.54 1.74
CA SER A 26 17.01 18.17 1.43
C SER A 26 15.89 17.69 2.37
N ARG A 27 16.01 17.96 3.68
CA ARG A 27 14.98 17.58 4.66
C ARG A 27 13.64 18.26 4.40
N ILE A 28 13.64 19.54 4.03
CA ILE A 28 12.42 20.29 3.70
C ILE A 28 11.78 19.70 2.44
N ASN A 29 12.55 19.59 1.36
CA ASN A 29 12.07 19.06 0.08
C ASN A 29 11.55 17.61 0.21
N PHE A 30 12.22 16.78 1.02
CA PHE A 30 11.77 15.42 1.29
C PHE A 30 10.41 15.39 2.01
N SER A 31 10.22 16.25 3.01
CA SER A 31 8.94 16.32 3.74
C SER A 31 7.79 16.74 2.83
N GLU A 32 8.02 17.74 1.99
CA GLU A 32 7.01 18.23 1.03
C GLU A 32 6.68 17.15 -0.03
N THR A 33 7.71 16.52 -0.59
CA THR A 33 7.54 15.45 -1.58
C THR A 33 6.78 14.26 -0.99
N PHE A 34 7.12 13.86 0.25
CA PHE A 34 6.43 12.78 0.93
C PHE A 34 4.95 13.10 1.16
N GLN A 35 4.63 14.33 1.56
CA GLN A 35 3.25 14.77 1.72
C GLN A 35 2.47 14.66 0.40
N VAL A 36 3.05 15.11 -0.72
CA VAL A 36 2.42 14.99 -2.05
C VAL A 36 2.17 13.53 -2.43
N ILE A 37 3.13 12.63 -2.17
CA ILE A 37 2.98 11.19 -2.43
C ILE A 37 1.80 10.61 -1.64
N VAL A 38 1.67 10.97 -0.35
CA VAL A 38 0.54 10.52 0.49
C VAL A 38 -0.78 11.08 -0.02
N HIS A 39 -0.84 12.36 -0.39
CA HIS A 39 -2.06 12.95 -0.97
C HIS A 39 -2.48 12.23 -2.25
N LEU A 40 -1.52 11.90 -3.13
CA LEU A 40 -1.80 11.16 -4.36
C LEU A 40 -2.37 9.77 -4.05
N LYS A 41 -1.88 9.10 -3.00
CA LYS A 41 -2.43 7.80 -2.56
C LYS A 41 -3.86 7.90 -2.03
N VAL A 42 -4.18 8.95 -1.26
CA VAL A 42 -5.54 9.19 -0.79
C VAL A 42 -6.49 9.42 -1.97
N ILE A 43 -6.07 10.22 -2.95
CA ILE A 43 -6.86 10.47 -4.18
C ILE A 43 -7.05 9.17 -4.98
N GLN A 44 -6.00 8.37 -5.16
CA GLN A 44 -6.09 7.05 -5.80
C GLN A 44 -7.10 6.15 -5.09
N THR A 45 -7.04 6.10 -3.75
CA THR A 45 -7.97 5.32 -2.93
C THR A 45 -9.42 5.76 -3.10
N TYR A 46 -9.64 7.08 -3.16
CA TYR A 46 -10.97 7.64 -3.36
C TYR A 46 -11.53 7.32 -4.77
N ILE A 47 -10.70 7.45 -5.81
CA ILE A 47 -11.11 7.13 -7.18
C ILE A 47 -11.41 5.63 -7.32
N GLU A 48 -10.59 4.74 -6.76
CA GLU A 48 -10.89 3.30 -6.77
C GLU A 48 -12.17 2.97 -6.01
N SER A 49 -12.43 3.64 -4.89
CA SER A 49 -13.69 3.48 -4.15
C SER A 49 -14.90 3.91 -4.99
N LEU A 50 -14.79 5.02 -5.73
CA LEU A 50 -15.81 5.46 -6.67
C LEU A 50 -16.02 4.45 -7.81
N LEU A 51 -14.95 3.90 -8.37
CA LEU A 51 -15.04 2.93 -9.47
C LEU A 51 -15.61 1.58 -9.01
N ARG A 52 -15.34 1.16 -7.77
CA ARG A 52 -15.80 -0.13 -7.23
C ARG A 52 -17.23 -0.07 -6.67
N TYR A 53 -17.58 1.00 -5.95
CA TYR A 53 -18.85 1.08 -5.22
C TYR A 53 -19.85 2.12 -5.78
N GLY A 54 -19.42 3.02 -6.65
CA GLY A 54 -20.30 3.96 -7.34
C GLY A 54 -20.68 5.21 -6.53
N LEU A 55 -21.93 5.63 -6.64
CA LEU A 55 -22.50 6.78 -5.92
C LEU A 55 -23.61 6.28 -4.98
N PRO A 56 -23.85 6.95 -3.85
CA PRO A 56 -23.25 8.21 -3.37
C PRO A 56 -21.88 8.03 -2.68
N ALA A 57 -21.03 9.06 -2.78
CA ALA A 57 -19.62 9.01 -2.39
C ALA A 57 -19.37 9.15 -0.87
N HIS A 58 -19.96 8.27 -0.06
CA HIS A 58 -19.74 8.23 1.40
C HIS A 58 -18.66 7.21 1.77
N TYR A 59 -17.41 7.48 1.40
CA TYR A 59 -16.28 6.60 1.68
C TYR A 59 -15.43 7.11 2.83
N CYS A 60 -14.97 6.20 3.69
CA CYS A 60 -14.01 6.49 4.74
C CYS A 60 -12.70 5.76 4.43
N THR A 61 -11.63 6.52 4.25
CA THR A 61 -10.28 5.97 4.08
C THR A 61 -9.57 5.97 5.43
N ILE A 62 -9.03 4.83 5.84
CA ILE A 62 -8.32 4.67 7.10
C ILE A 62 -6.87 4.30 6.81
N MET A 63 -5.93 5.01 7.44
CA MET A 63 -4.51 4.67 7.40
C MET A 63 -4.14 3.87 8.65
N ILE A 64 -3.69 2.63 8.46
CA ILE A 64 -3.31 1.73 9.55
C ILE A 64 -1.80 1.51 9.50
N LYS A 65 -1.13 1.64 10.65
CA LYS A 65 0.26 1.20 10.83
C LYS A 65 0.25 -0.16 11.54
N PRO A 66 0.28 -1.29 10.80
CA PRO A 66 0.25 -2.61 11.41
C PRO A 66 1.58 -2.95 12.06
N GLU A 67 1.53 -3.70 13.16
CA GLU A 67 2.70 -4.42 13.64
C GLU A 67 3.04 -5.57 12.67
N PRO A 68 4.32 -5.83 12.39
CA PRO A 68 4.72 -6.81 11.36
C PRO A 68 4.19 -8.23 11.65
N LYS A 69 4.05 -8.59 12.93
CA LYS A 69 3.52 -9.89 13.36
C LYS A 69 2.00 -10.03 13.18
N ASN A 70 1.28 -8.91 13.15
CA ASN A 70 -0.18 -8.88 13.19
C ASN A 70 -0.81 -8.53 11.82
N LEU A 71 -0.01 -8.17 10.81
CA LEU A 71 -0.48 -7.84 9.46
C LEU A 71 -1.47 -8.88 8.91
N LYS A 72 -1.08 -10.16 8.90
CA LYS A 72 -1.92 -11.25 8.37
C LYS A 72 -3.23 -11.41 9.14
N LYS A 73 -3.20 -11.21 10.45
CA LYS A 73 -4.41 -11.28 11.31
C LYS A 73 -5.37 -10.14 11.00
N ILE A 74 -4.85 -8.92 10.85
CA ILE A 74 -5.65 -7.73 10.52
C ILE A 74 -6.31 -7.92 9.15
N LEU A 75 -5.56 -8.34 8.14
CA LEU A 75 -6.10 -8.60 6.80
C LEU A 75 -7.18 -9.69 6.81
N HIS A 76 -6.95 -10.79 7.53
CA HIS A 76 -7.93 -11.87 7.67
C HIS A 76 -9.22 -11.39 8.36
N GLN A 77 -9.10 -10.63 9.46
CA GLN A 77 -10.27 -10.08 10.16
C GLN A 77 -11.04 -9.09 9.29
N LEU A 78 -10.33 -8.24 8.55
CA LEU A 78 -10.93 -7.23 7.68
C LEU A 78 -11.69 -7.89 6.51
N SER A 79 -11.08 -8.88 5.85
CA SER A 79 -11.76 -9.68 4.82
C SER A 79 -12.98 -10.39 5.39
N SER A 80 -12.88 -11.07 6.53
CA SER A 80 -14.03 -11.75 7.15
C SER A 80 -15.20 -10.79 7.44
N PHE A 81 -14.91 -9.55 7.86
CA PHE A 81 -15.92 -8.55 8.15
C PHE A 81 -16.62 -8.04 6.87
N TYR A 82 -15.85 -7.70 5.83
CA TYR A 82 -16.40 -7.20 4.57
C TYR A 82 -17.14 -8.27 3.76
N ASN A 83 -16.67 -9.52 3.73
CA ASN A 83 -17.39 -10.62 3.07
C ASN A 83 -18.77 -10.85 3.72
N SER A 84 -18.88 -10.70 5.04
CA SER A 84 -20.16 -10.83 5.75
C SER A 84 -21.13 -9.69 5.41
N LEU A 85 -20.64 -8.49 5.13
CA LEU A 85 -21.46 -7.35 4.74
C LEU A 85 -22.08 -7.57 3.35
N GLU A 86 -21.32 -8.11 2.40
CA GLU A 86 -21.84 -8.43 1.06
C GLU A 86 -22.87 -9.57 1.09
N SER A 87 -22.61 -10.62 1.87
CA SER A 87 -23.58 -11.70 2.08
C SER A 87 -24.90 -11.20 2.68
N ASN A 88 -24.87 -10.12 3.47
CA ASN A 88 -26.06 -9.51 4.03
C ASN A 88 -26.79 -8.60 3.03
N ASN A 89 -26.06 -7.94 2.14
CA ASN A 89 -26.61 -7.04 1.12
C ASN A 89 -27.27 -7.79 -0.06
N THR A 90 -26.84 -9.04 -0.30
CA THR A 90 -27.39 -9.94 -1.33
C THR A 90 -28.65 -10.69 -0.89
N ASN A 91 -29.13 -10.51 0.35
CA ASN A 91 -30.39 -11.09 0.82
C ASN A 91 -31.66 -10.49 0.17
N GLY A 92 -31.51 -9.54 -0.76
CA GLY A 92 -32.60 -8.95 -1.55
C GLY A 92 -32.78 -9.52 -2.97
N SER A 93 -31.89 -10.39 -3.46
CA SER A 93 -32.03 -10.94 -4.82
C SER A 93 -31.46 -12.35 -4.95
N THR A 94 -32.38 -13.30 -5.09
CA THR A 94 -32.20 -14.67 -5.58
C THR A 94 -31.27 -15.58 -4.77
N LYS A 95 -31.90 -16.40 -3.92
CA LYS A 95 -31.44 -17.74 -3.56
C LYS A 95 -31.16 -18.54 -4.85
N THR A 96 -29.90 -18.61 -5.27
CA THR A 96 -29.44 -19.66 -6.18
C THR A 96 -28.84 -20.78 -5.35
N ASN A 97 -29.53 -21.91 -5.35
CA ASN A 97 -29.20 -23.15 -4.66
C ASN A 97 -27.72 -23.55 -4.84
N LYS A 98 -26.90 -23.45 -3.79
CA LYS A 98 -25.68 -24.28 -3.66
C LYS A 98 -26.08 -25.64 -3.11
N ASN A 99 -26.70 -26.46 -3.96
CA ASN A 99 -26.79 -27.91 -3.75
C ASN A 99 -25.95 -28.60 -4.83
N LYS A 100 -24.90 -29.29 -4.39
CA LYS A 100 -24.20 -30.41 -5.05
C LYS A 100 -23.74 -30.19 -6.49
N LEU A 101 -22.46 -29.87 -6.65
CA LEU A 101 -21.69 -30.27 -7.84
C LEU A 101 -20.40 -30.96 -7.40
N ASP A 102 -20.59 -32.14 -6.78
CA ASP A 102 -19.60 -33.19 -6.88
C ASP A 102 -19.86 -33.90 -8.22
N LYS A 103 -18.78 -34.13 -8.98
CA LYS A 103 -18.63 -35.10 -10.09
C LYS A 103 -18.86 -34.60 -11.53
N GLN A 104 -17.75 -34.61 -12.28
CA GLN A 104 -17.57 -34.44 -13.74
C GLN A 104 -17.80 -33.01 -14.24
N ILE A 105 -16.80 -32.32 -14.78
CA ILE A 105 -16.27 -32.54 -16.13
C ILE A 105 -14.77 -32.18 -16.15
N ASN A 106 -13.95 -33.15 -16.56
CA ASN A 106 -12.61 -32.93 -17.07
C ASN A 106 -12.69 -32.34 -18.49
N ASP A 107 -11.60 -31.68 -18.85
CA ASP A 107 -11.12 -31.37 -20.21
C ASP A 107 -11.61 -30.07 -20.86
N SER A 108 -10.62 -29.21 -21.13
CA SER A 108 -10.62 -28.09 -22.08
C SER A 108 -10.96 -26.69 -21.52
N ASP A 109 -10.07 -26.11 -20.70
CA ASP A 109 -9.83 -24.65 -20.77
C ASP A 109 -8.43 -24.23 -20.27
N GLU A 110 -7.42 -25.03 -20.60
CA GLU A 110 -6.02 -24.81 -20.22
C GLU A 110 -5.24 -24.10 -21.34
N VAL A 111 -5.61 -22.88 -21.75
CA VAL A 111 -4.77 -22.09 -22.70
C VAL A 111 -4.72 -20.58 -22.44
N ILE A 112 -5.65 -19.96 -21.70
CA ILE A 112 -5.65 -18.47 -21.55
C ILE A 112 -5.23 -17.98 -20.14
N GLY A 113 -5.01 -18.88 -19.18
CA GLY A 113 -4.90 -18.51 -17.77
C GLY A 113 -3.50 -18.34 -17.17
N GLY A 114 -2.42 -18.83 -17.79
CA GLY A 114 -1.16 -19.07 -17.05
C GLY A 114 -0.38 -17.82 -16.63
N GLU A 115 -0.23 -16.85 -17.52
CA GLU A 115 0.62 -15.67 -17.26
C GLU A 115 -0.14 -14.56 -16.52
N TYR A 116 -1.45 -14.45 -16.79
CA TYR A 116 -2.34 -13.49 -16.12
C TYR A 116 -2.89 -14.02 -14.78
N ALA A 117 -2.80 -15.32 -14.49
CA ALA A 117 -3.17 -15.88 -13.18
C ALA A 117 -2.42 -15.19 -12.04
N SER A 118 -1.10 -14.98 -12.18
CA SER A 118 -0.31 -14.29 -11.15
C SER A 118 -0.71 -12.81 -10.93
N VAL A 119 -1.27 -12.16 -11.96
CA VAL A 119 -1.77 -10.78 -11.90
C VAL A 119 -3.18 -10.72 -11.32
N LEU A 120 -3.98 -11.75 -11.57
CA LEU A 120 -5.30 -11.99 -10.97
C LEU A 120 -5.22 -12.53 -9.53
N GLU A 121 -4.09 -13.16 -9.16
CA GLU A 121 -3.74 -13.59 -7.81
C GLU A 121 -3.33 -12.45 -6.89
N ARG A 122 -3.30 -11.19 -7.37
CA ARG A 122 -3.37 -10.05 -6.45
C ARG A 122 -4.61 -10.27 -5.60
N GLU A 123 -4.40 -10.57 -4.32
CA GLU A 123 -5.45 -10.85 -3.35
C GLU A 123 -6.60 -9.86 -3.58
N VAL A 124 -7.67 -10.34 -4.21
CA VAL A 124 -8.81 -9.50 -4.56
C VAL A 124 -9.55 -9.25 -3.25
N PHE A 125 -9.18 -8.17 -2.57
CA PHE A 125 -9.89 -7.74 -1.38
C PHE A 125 -11.21 -7.09 -1.78
N ASP A 126 -12.24 -7.32 -0.98
CA ASP A 126 -13.54 -6.67 -1.13
C ASP A 126 -13.50 -5.19 -0.71
N PHE A 127 -12.36 -4.72 -0.20
CA PHE A 127 -12.04 -3.34 0.16
C PHE A 127 -10.82 -2.83 -0.63
N VAL A 128 -10.77 -1.52 -0.84
CA VAL A 128 -9.64 -0.85 -1.50
C VAL A 128 -8.44 -0.81 -0.54
N LEU A 129 -7.30 -1.39 -0.97
CA LEU A 129 -6.08 -1.45 -0.18
C LEU A 129 -4.91 -0.85 -0.95
N PHE A 130 -4.23 0.12 -0.33
CA PHE A 130 -2.99 0.67 -0.82
C PHE A 130 -1.88 0.56 0.22
N GLU A 131 -0.74 0.02 -0.19
CA GLU A 131 0.46 0.03 0.63
C GLU A 131 1.18 1.36 0.49
N ILE A 132 1.52 1.96 1.63
CA ILE A 132 2.41 3.11 1.72
C ILE A 132 3.74 2.60 2.25
N LEU A 133 4.80 2.80 1.47
CA LEU A 133 6.15 2.40 1.85
C LEU A 133 6.61 3.21 3.07
N ASP A 134 6.85 2.54 4.20
CA ASP A 134 7.54 3.12 5.34
C ASP A 134 9.05 2.84 5.18
N PRO A 135 9.90 3.86 4.91
CA PRO A 135 11.33 3.66 4.72
C PRO A 135 12.03 3.10 5.97
N LYS A 136 11.42 3.15 7.16
CA LYS A 136 12.00 2.56 8.38
C LYS A 136 11.70 1.07 8.55
N ARG A 137 10.72 0.50 7.82
CA ARG A 137 10.28 -0.89 7.99
C ARG A 137 11.32 -1.92 7.54
N ASN A 138 12.00 -1.69 6.41
CA ASN A 138 12.98 -2.63 5.85
C ASN A 138 14.27 -2.81 6.68
N SER A 139 14.46 -2.08 7.77
CA SER A 139 15.67 -2.15 8.60
C SER A 139 15.59 -3.12 9.78
N LYS A 140 14.38 -3.56 10.16
CA LYS A 140 14.17 -4.38 11.38
C LYS A 140 13.90 -5.86 11.12
N ASP A 141 13.89 -6.27 9.86
CA ASP A 141 13.63 -7.66 9.48
C ASP A 141 14.92 -8.53 9.44
N HIS A 142 16.08 -7.96 9.81
CA HIS A 142 17.40 -8.63 9.79
C HIS A 142 18.24 -8.44 11.08
N SER A 143 17.63 -8.51 12.27
CA SER A 143 18.38 -8.73 13.53
C SER A 143 17.61 -9.61 14.49
#